data_AF-A0A5A9E3J1-F1
#
_entry.id   AF-A0A5A9E3J1-F1
#
_cell.length_a   1.000
_cell.length_b   1.000
_cell.length_c   1.000
_cell.angle_alpha   90.00
_cell.angle_beta   90.00
_cell.angle_gamma   90.00
#
_symmetry.space_group_name_H-M   'P 1'
#
loop_
_entity.id
_entity.type
_entity.pdbx_description
1 polymer ?
#
loop_
_entity_poly.entity_id
_entity_poly.type
_entity_poly.pdbx_seq_one_letter_code
_entity_poly.pdbx_strand_id
1 'polypeptide(L)' 'MTFGGVYVHDTTLGEEDEPVRFERCDLNGSQFKDCNLNNVELVDCETEGMRSNNILVKDLLEAYKVVRRNK' A
#
# COMPACT_ATOMS: atom_id res chain seq x y z
N MET A 1 2.41 21.12 -2.94
CA MET A 1 2.73 20.84 -4.36
C MET A 1 2.09 19.52 -4.71
N THR A 2 1.47 19.36 -5.89
CA THR A 2 0.80 18.12 -6.29
C THR A 2 1.51 17.49 -7.47
N PHE A 3 1.48 16.16 -7.54
CA PHE A 3 1.95 15.37 -8.69
C PHE A 3 0.76 14.75 -9.44
N GLY A 4 -0.35 15.49 -9.53
CA GLY A 4 -1.59 14.99 -10.12
C GLY A 4 -1.38 14.53 -11.57
N GLY A 5 -1.78 13.30 -11.88
CA GLY A 5 -1.66 12.72 -13.22
C GLY A 5 -0.28 12.16 -13.57
N VAL A 6 0.70 12.17 -12.67
CA VAL A 6 1.97 11.48 -12.89
C VAL A 6 1.74 9.98 -13.07
N TYR A 7 2.29 9.43 -14.16
CA TYR A 7 2.28 8.00 -14.45
C TYR A 7 3.70 7.47 -14.43
N VAL A 8 4.00 6.60 -13.46
CA VAL A 8 5.28 5.92 -13.34
C VAL A 8 5.11 4.49 -13.83
N HIS A 9 5.86 4.10 -14.86
CA HIS A 9 5.78 2.76 -15.45
C HIS A 9 7.15 2.27 -15.91
N ASP A 10 7.30 0.95 -16.01
CA ASP A 10 8.47 0.24 -16.55
C ASP A 10 9.81 0.70 -15.98
N THR A 11 9.85 1.01 -14.69
CA THR A 11 11.04 1.53 -14.03
C THR A 11 11.14 1.07 -12.58
N THR A 12 12.35 1.21 -12.04
CA THR A 12 12.65 1.02 -10.62
C THR A 12 12.80 2.41 -9.98
N LEU A 13 12.07 2.65 -8.89
CA LEU A 13 12.03 3.98 -8.27
C LEU A 13 13.06 4.18 -7.14
N GLY A 14 13.62 3.11 -6.60
CA GLY A 14 14.63 3.15 -5.54
C GLY A 14 15.52 1.91 -5.60
N GLU A 15 16.61 1.93 -4.86
CA GLU A 15 17.57 0.82 -4.81
C GLU A 15 17.42 0.03 -3.51
N GLU A 16 18.08 -1.13 -3.40
CA GLU A 16 17.95 -2.01 -2.22
C GLU A 16 18.29 -1.29 -0.91
N ASP A 17 19.34 -0.45 -0.93
CA ASP A 17 19.78 0.33 0.22
C ASP A 17 19.09 1.71 0.34
N GLU A 18 18.36 2.13 -0.70
CA GLU A 18 17.65 3.41 -0.74
C GLU A 18 16.25 3.24 -1.32
N PRO A 19 15.33 2.62 -0.56
CA PRO A 19 13.97 2.39 -1.02
C PRO A 19 13.18 3.70 -1.07
N VAL A 20 12.20 3.75 -1.97
CA VAL A 20 11.23 4.86 -2.02
C VAL A 20 10.41 4.89 -0.75
N ARG A 21 10.20 6.10 -0.21
CA ARG A 21 9.33 6.34 0.94
C ARG A 21 8.25 7.35 0.58
N PHE A 22 7.02 7.04 0.96
CA PHE A 22 5.88 7.95 0.89
C PHE A 22 5.53 8.38 2.31
N GLU A 23 5.97 9.57 2.71
CA GLU A 23 5.70 10.11 4.04
C GLU A 23 4.70 11.27 3.98
N ARG A 24 3.59 11.16 4.72
CA ARG A 24 2.56 12.21 4.81
C ARG A 24 2.01 12.60 3.43
N CYS A 25 1.89 11.62 2.53
CA CYS A 25 1.33 11.79 1.19
C CYS A 25 -0.15 11.38 1.17
N ASP A 26 -0.98 12.16 0.48
CA ASP A 26 -2.31 11.71 0.08
C ASP A 26 -2.18 10.85 -1.19
N LEU A 27 -2.46 9.55 -1.05
CA LEU A 27 -2.45 8.56 -2.14
C LEU A 27 -3.88 8.08 -2.46
N ASN A 28 -4.92 8.80 -2.03
CA ASN A 28 -6.31 8.43 -2.29
C ASN A 28 -6.56 8.24 -3.79
N GLY A 29 -7.23 7.14 -4.13
CA GLY A 29 -7.52 6.79 -5.53
C GLY A 29 -6.33 6.30 -6.35
N SER A 30 -5.12 6.22 -5.78
CA SER A 30 -3.94 5.68 -6.46
C SER A 30 -4.09 4.19 -6.73
N GLN A 31 -3.47 3.72 -7.82
CA GLN A 31 -3.43 2.31 -8.18
C GLN A 31 -1.98 1.86 -8.33
N PHE A 32 -1.64 0.78 -7.64
CA PHE A 32 -0.39 0.05 -7.83
C PHE A 32 -0.74 -1.23 -8.59
N LYS A 33 -0.43 -1.25 -9.89
CA LYS A 33 -0.76 -2.37 -10.78
C LYS A 33 0.53 -3.01 -11.27
N ASP A 34 0.61 -4.33 -11.15
CA ASP A 34 1.78 -5.13 -11.55
C ASP A 34 3.09 -4.63 -10.90
N CYS A 35 2.99 -4.09 -9.68
CA CYS A 35 4.13 -3.60 -8.89
C CYS A 35 4.66 -4.68 -7.95
N ASN A 36 5.98 -4.70 -7.71
CA ASN A 36 6.55 -5.41 -6.58
C ASN A 36 6.29 -4.60 -5.30
N LEU A 37 5.46 -5.13 -4.40
CA LEU A 37 5.13 -4.54 -3.10
C LEU A 37 5.68 -5.37 -1.93
N ASN A 38 6.66 -6.24 -2.18
CA ASN A 38 7.32 -6.99 -1.12
C ASN A 38 7.98 -6.04 -0.12
N ASN A 39 7.85 -6.38 1.16
CA ASN A 39 8.41 -5.61 2.29
C ASN A 39 7.88 -4.18 2.44
N VAL A 40 6.79 -3.82 1.74
CA VAL A 40 6.09 -2.55 2.00
C VAL A 40 5.38 -2.63 3.35
N GLU A 41 5.65 -1.64 4.19
CA GLU A 41 4.98 -1.46 5.48
C GLU A 41 4.05 -0.23 5.41
N LEU A 42 2.84 -0.37 5.92
CA LEU A 42 1.92 0.74 6.12
C LEU A 42 1.94 1.13 7.59
N VAL A 43 2.62 2.24 7.90
CA VAL A 43 2.76 2.76 9.26
C VAL A 43 1.91 4.00 9.41
N ASP A 44 1.00 4.01 10.38
CA ASP A 44 0.10 5.13 10.70
C ASP A 44 -0.67 5.70 9.49
N CYS A 45 -1.03 4.82 8.55
CA CYS A 45 -1.77 5.18 7.33
C CYS A 45 -3.28 4.98 7.48
N GLU A 46 -4.06 5.85 6.83
CA GLU A 46 -5.48 5.59 6.60
C GLU A 46 -5.64 4.57 5.46
N THR A 47 -6.33 3.46 5.72
CA THR A 47 -6.49 2.36 4.76
C THR A 47 -7.96 2.09 4.41
N GLU A 48 -8.86 3.04 4.66
CA GLU A 48 -10.28 2.88 4.33
C GLU A 48 -10.45 2.76 2.80
N GLY A 49 -11.25 1.80 2.37
CA GLY A 49 -11.40 1.47 0.94
C GLY A 49 -10.18 0.83 0.27
N MET A 50 -9.03 0.68 0.94
CA MET A 50 -7.85 0.02 0.37
C MET A 50 -8.14 -1.45 0.05
N ARG A 51 -7.74 -1.88 -1.15
CA ARG A 51 -7.91 -3.27 -1.61
C ARG A 51 -6.58 -3.90 -2.00
N SER A 52 -6.44 -5.18 -1.70
CA SER A 52 -5.39 -6.04 -2.24
C SER A 52 -6.06 -7.17 -3.02
N ASN A 53 -5.78 -7.28 -4.32
CA ASN A 53 -6.41 -8.25 -5.23
C ASN A 53 -7.95 -8.28 -5.07
N ASN A 54 -8.56 -7.10 -5.06
CA ASN A 54 -10.00 -6.86 -4.91
C ASN A 54 -10.60 -7.16 -3.52
N ILE A 55 -9.81 -7.62 -2.55
CA ILE A 55 -10.24 -7.85 -1.16
C ILE A 55 -9.94 -6.61 -0.32
N LEU A 56 -10.89 -6.16 0.51
CA LEU A 56 -10.65 -5.04 1.41
C LEU A 56 -9.60 -5.42 2.46
N VAL A 57 -8.60 -4.56 2.66
CA VAL A 57 -7.58 -4.77 3.69
C VAL A 57 -8.20 -4.80 5.08
N LYS A 58 -9.26 -4.02 5.31
CA LYS A 58 -10.04 -4.06 6.55
C LYS A 58 -10.57 -5.47 6.86
N ASP A 59 -11.17 -6.14 5.88
CA ASP A 59 -11.72 -7.49 6.05
C ASP A 59 -10.61 -8.50 6.37
N LEU A 60 -9.43 -8.37 5.73
CA LEU A 60 -8.26 -9.19 6.03
C LEU A 60 -7.78 -9.01 7.48
N LEU A 61 -7.73 -7.76 7.96
CA LEU A 61 -7.34 -7.44 9.33
C LEU A 61 -8.36 -7.95 10.36
N GLU A 62 -9.65 -7.85 10.06
CA GLU A 62 -10.73 -8.42 10.89
C GLU A 62 -10.62 -9.95 10.96
N ALA A 63 -10.44 -10.61 9.83
CA ALA A 63 -10.22 -12.06 9.76
C ALA A 63 -8.98 -12.47 10.59
N TYR A 64 -7.87 -11.75 10.48
CA TYR A 64 -6.67 -12.00 11.28
C TYR A 64 -6.94 -11.88 12.79
N LYS A 65 -7.69 -10.86 13.23
CA LYS A 65 -8.06 -10.68 14.64
C LYS A 65 -8.89 -11.86 15.15
N VAL A 66 -9.84 -12.36 14.36
CA VAL A 66 -10.65 -13.54 14.71
C VAL A 66 -9.77 -14.78 14.85
N VAL A 67 -8.92 -15.06 13.86
CA VAL A 67 -8.01 -16.22 13.88
C VAL A 67 -7.05 -16.14 15.07
N ARG A 68 -6.50 -14.96 15.34
CA ARG A 68 -5.56 -14.76 16.45
C ARG A 68 -6.22 -14.89 17.83
N ARG A 69 -7.49 -14.50 17.97
CA ARG A 69 -8.24 -14.66 19.23
C ARG A 69 -8.61 -16.12 19.53
N ASN A 70 -8.71 -16.94 18.50
CA ASN A 70 -9.06 -18.36 18.63
C ASN A 70 -7.83 -19.27 18.81
N LYS A 71 -6.63 -18.70 18.94
CA LYS A 71 -5.40 -19.38 19.35
C LYS A 71 -5.11 -19.06 20.82
#